data_AF-A0A1M7RJA6-F1
#
_entry.id   AF-A0A1M7RJA6-F1
#
_cell.length_a   1.000
_cell.length_b   1.000
_cell.length_c   1.000
_cell.angle_alpha   90.00
_cell.angle_beta   90.00
_cell.angle_gamma   90.00
#
_symmetry.space_group_name_H-M   'P 1'
#
loop_
_entity.id
_entity.type
_entity.pdbx_description
1 polymer ?
#
loop_
_entity_poly.entity_id
_entity_poly.type
_entity_poly.pdbx_seq_one_letter_code
_entity_poly.pdbx_strand_id
1 'polypeptide(L)' 'MDNQQPQFPKDFFKQFKSKEEFHTFFNGLFKQGVEEMLKAELDDHLGYEKHSPEGRNS' A
#
# COMPACT_ATOMS: atom_id res chain seq x y z
N MET A 1 -2.45 10.43 18.16
CA MET A 1 -1.89 9.74 16.99
C MET A 1 -0.43 10.11 16.94
N ASP A 2 0.43 9.19 17.34
CA ASP A 2 1.86 9.41 17.46
C ASP A 2 2.44 9.81 16.09
N ASN A 3 3.04 11.01 16.04
CA ASN A 3 3.73 11.55 14.87
C ASN A 3 5.07 10.82 14.66
N GLN A 4 5.03 9.49 14.55
CA GLN A 4 6.21 8.70 14.22
C GLN A 4 6.50 8.90 12.74
N GLN A 5 7.36 9.88 12.44
CA GLN A 5 7.96 10.00 11.12
C GLN A 5 8.64 8.67 10.81
N PRO A 6 8.28 8.00 9.70
CA PRO A 6 8.94 6.76 9.30
C PRO A 6 10.44 7.04 9.14
N GLN A 7 11.24 6.43 10.01
CA GLN A 7 12.70 6.50 9.96
C GLN A 7 13.17 5.59 8.84
N PHE A 8 13.29 6.14 7.63
CA PHE A 8 13.88 5.41 6.52
C PHE A 8 15.40 5.36 6.65
N PRO A 9 16.05 4.25 6.25
CA PRO A 9 17.51 4.19 6.17
C PRO A 9 18.05 5.33 5.30
N LYS A 10 19.19 5.92 5.69
CA LYS A 10 19.80 7.03 4.94
C LYS A 10 20.10 6.66 3.47
N ASP A 11 20.36 5.39 3.20
CA ASP A 11 20.65 4.86 1.87
C ASP A 11 19.41 4.66 1.01
N PHE A 12 18.20 4.66 1.60
CA PHE A 12 16.95 4.54 0.86
C PHE A 12 16.79 5.68 -0.15
N PHE A 13 17.09 6.92 0.23
CA PHE A 13 16.93 8.05 -0.68
C PHE A 13 18.07 8.17 -1.70
N LYS A 14 19.21 7.49 -1.49
CA LYS A 14 20.35 7.53 -2.42
C LYS A 14 20.08 6.82 -3.75
N GLN A 15 19.06 5.96 -3.80
CA GLN A 15 18.71 5.23 -5.03
C GLN A 15 18.06 6.13 -6.10
N PHE A 16 17.45 7.26 -5.69
CA PHE A 16 16.79 8.19 -6.60
C PHE A 16 17.79 9.22 -7.12
N LYS A 17 18.00 9.25 -8.44
CA LYS A 17 18.96 10.16 -9.10
C LYS A 17 18.30 11.44 -9.59
N SER A 18 16.97 11.45 -9.72
CA SER A 18 16.21 12.59 -10.18
C SER A 18 14.91 12.75 -9.39
N LYS A 19 14.35 13.97 -9.43
CA LYS A 19 13.02 14.26 -8.90
C LYS A 19 11.94 13.41 -9.59
N GLU A 20 12.09 13.13 -10.88
CA GLU A 20 11.15 12.33 -11.67
C GLU A 20 11.11 10.87 -11.23
N GLU A 21 12.27 10.26 -10.95
CA GLU A 21 12.37 8.90 -10.42
C GLU A 21 11.69 8.79 -9.05
N PHE A 22 11.92 9.77 -8.18
CA PHE A 22 11.26 9.83 -6.87
C PHE A 22 9.74 9.96 -6.99
N HIS A 23 9.24 10.86 -7.85
CA HIS A 23 7.80 11.02 -8.08
C HIS A 23 7.16 9.77 -8.68
N THR A 24 7.85 9.11 -9.62
CA THR A 24 7.37 7.87 -10.24
C THR A 24 7.24 6.76 -9.20
N PHE A 25 8.26 6.58 -8.35
CA PHE A 25 8.23 5.63 -7.26
C PHE A 25 7.08 5.91 -6.28
N PHE A 26 6.94 7.18 -5.85
CA PHE A 26 5.92 7.57 -4.89
C PHE A 26 4.50 7.38 -5.45
N ASN A 27 4.28 7.70 -6.73
CA ASN A 27 2.99 7.46 -7.38
C ASN A 27 2.65 5.95 -7.44
N GLY A 28 3.63 5.10 -7.71
CA GLY A 28 3.45 3.65 -7.66
C GLY A 28 3.09 3.16 -6.26
N LEU A 29 3.83 3.61 -5.24
CA LEU A 29 3.58 3.28 -3.85
C LEU A 29 2.19 3.75 -3.39
N PHE A 30 1.80 4.97 -3.76
CA PHE A 30 0.49 5.53 -3.44
C PHE A 30 -0.64 4.72 -4.07
N LYS A 31 -0.52 4.38 -5.36
CA LYS A 31 -1.51 3.54 -6.06
C LYS A 31 -1.67 2.19 -5.37
N GLN A 32 -0.56 1.52 -5.04
CA GLN A 32 -0.59 0.25 -4.32
C GLN A 32 -1.24 0.41 -2.93
N GLY A 33 -0.90 1.45 -2.18
CA GLY A 33 -1.50 1.72 -0.88
C GLY A 33 -3.03 1.90 -0.95
N VAL A 34 -3.52 2.63 -1.96
CA VAL A 34 -4.96 2.80 -2.19
C VAL A 34 -5.62 1.47 -2.58
N GLU A 35 -5.00 0.67 -3.45
CA GLU A 35 -5.54 -0.64 -3.85
C GLU A 35 -5.65 -1.61 -2.66
N GLU A 36 -4.62 -1.70 -1.83
CA GLU A 36 -4.64 -2.56 -0.65
C GLU A 36 -5.63 -2.06 0.42
N MET A 37 -5.76 -0.75 0.60
CA MET A 37 -6.76 -0.17 1.50
C MET A 37 -8.19 -0.51 1.05
N LEU A 38 -8.48 -0.41 -0.27
CA LEU A 38 -9.78 -0.77 -0.82
C LEU A 38 -10.05 -2.28 -0.75
N LYS A 39 -9.02 -3.12 -0.93
CA LYS A 39 -9.15 -4.58 -0.72
C LYS A 39 -9.46 -4.89 0.73
N ALA A 40 -8.75 -4.28 1.67
CA ALA A 40 -8.99 -4.46 3.09
C ALA A 40 -10.41 -4.02 3.49
N GLU A 41 -10.91 -2.91 2.94
CA GLU A 41 -12.29 -2.47 3.13
C GLU A 41 -13.31 -3.48 2.57
N LEU A 42 -13.04 -4.05 1.38
CA LEU A 42 -13.87 -5.11 0.81
C LEU A 42 -13.85 -6.39 1.65
N ASP A 43 -12.68 -6.82 2.10
CA ASP A 43 -12.52 -8.04 2.91
C ASP A 43 -13.18 -7.88 4.29
N ASP A 44 -13.10 -6.70 4.92
CA ASP A 44 -13.80 -6.39 6.18
C ASP A 44 -15.32 -6.31 5.98
N HIS A 45 -15.77 -5.73 4.87
CA HIS A 45 -17.20 -5.65 4.55
C HIS A 45 -17.83 -7.00 4.19
N LEU A 46 -17.09 -7.85 3.47
CA LEU A 46 -17.52 -9.20 3.08
C LEU A 46 -17.30 -10.22 4.21
N GLY A 47 -16.39 -9.93 5.15
CA GLY A 47 -15.99 -10.83 6.22
C GLY A 47 -15.10 -11.99 5.77
N TYR A 48 -14.59 -11.95 4.54
CA TYR A 48 -13.68 -12.97 3.97
C TYR A 48 -12.79 -12.38 2.87
N GLU A 49 -11.58 -12.92 2.73
CA GLU A 49 -10.62 -12.46 1.72
C GLU A 49 -11.05 -12.81 0.29
N LYS A 50 -10.64 -11.98 -0.68
CA LYS A 50 -10.82 -12.27 -2.11
C LYS A 50 -10.31 -13.68 -2.48
N HIS A 51 -11.20 -14.49 -3.07
CA HIS A 51 -11.00 -15.91 -3.43
C HIS A 51 -11.06 -16.91 -2.27
N SER A 52 -11.44 -16.47 -1.07
CA SER A 52 -11.66 -17.38 0.04
C SER A 52 -12.77 -18.41 -0.26
N PRO A 53 -12.61 -19.68 0.15
CA PRO A 53 -13.68 -20.68 0.11
C PRO A 53 -14.89 -20.29 0.96
N GLU A 54 -14.75 -19.43 1.98
CA GLU A 54 -15.88 -18.91 2.76
C GLU A 54 -16.88 -18.13 1.88
N GLY A 55 -16.39 -17.50 0.81
CA GLY A 55 -17.21 -16.77 -0.17
C GLY A 55 -17.80 -17.64 -1.30
N ARG A 56 -17.52 -18.94 -1.35
CA ARG A 56 -18.05 -19.84 -2.41
C ARG A 56 -19.39 -20.44 -1.99
N ASN A 57 -20.47 -20.00 -2.65
CA ASN A 57 -21.89 -20.34 -2.37
C ASN A 57 -22.49 -19.73 -1.09
N SER A 58 -22.00 -18.56 -0.64
CA SER A 58 -22.74 -17.72 0.30
C SER A 58 -23.85 -16.93 -0.41
#